data_AF-A0A534UQT0-F1
#
_entry.id   AF-A0A534UQT0-F1
#
_cell.length_a   1.000
_cell.length_b   1.000
_cell.length_c   1.000
_cell.angle_alpha   90.00
_cell.angle_beta   90.00
_cell.angle_gamma   90.00
#
_symmetry.space_group_name_H-M   'P 1'
#
loop_
_entity.id
_entity.type
_entity.pdbx_description
1 polymer ?
#
loop_
_entity_poly.entity_id
_entity_poly.type
_entity_poly.pdbx_seq_one_letter_code
_entity_poly.pdbx_strand_id
1 'polypeptide(L)'
;MDLEEMARALVAEALAAGARAVDAVVAESDGLGVGVRLREVEKVKRARQRRAGLRVFFGESTAVASTADLTGEGLSTLARDACTLARGTAPDPYAGLPDPAELARDWPDLDLYDSALEALDPSQALTWTREAEAAALDAAPEITNSEGAEFSSSVGQVAYASSLGFTGVYRGSHASLSVVPVATRDGAMQRDAWFTAHRKLAGLESPASVGGEAARRTLRRLGARRAPTRECPVVFDPETAATLLRHLAGALAGPALYRRMSFLLGRLGETVAASAFTVVDDPLRPAAPGSRPFDGEGVAQRRRTVIERGVLT
;
A
#
# COMPACT_ATOMS: atom_id res chain seq x y z
N MET A 1 -9.42 12.87 -23.18
CA MET A 1 -10.01 11.68 -22.58
C MET A 1 -9.58 11.64 -21.14
N ASP A 2 -10.51 11.66 -20.19
CA ASP A 2 -10.16 11.44 -18.78
C ASP A 2 -9.84 9.95 -18.53
N LEU A 3 -9.39 9.60 -17.32
CA LEU A 3 -9.00 8.20 -17.02
C LEU A 3 -10.19 7.23 -17.09
N GLU A 4 -11.39 7.70 -16.78
CA GLU A 4 -12.60 6.88 -16.79
C GLU A 4 -13.02 6.52 -18.22
N GLU A 5 -13.03 7.52 -19.10
CA GLU A 5 -13.22 7.34 -20.53
C GLU A 5 -12.15 6.41 -21.13
N MET A 6 -10.88 6.53 -20.71
CA MET A 6 -9.80 5.63 -21.16
C MET A 6 -10.06 4.17 -20.73
N ALA A 7 -10.44 3.94 -19.47
CA ALA A 7 -10.74 2.61 -18.97
C ALA A 7 -11.94 1.98 -19.71
N ARG A 8 -13.00 2.76 -19.93
CA ARG A 8 -14.19 2.31 -20.69
C ARG A 8 -13.86 2.04 -22.16
N ALA A 9 -13.02 2.86 -22.78
CA ALA A 9 -12.59 2.67 -24.16
C ALA A 9 -11.82 1.34 -24.34
N LEU A 10 -10.89 1.03 -23.43
CA LEU A 10 -10.18 -0.25 -23.42
C LEU A 10 -11.12 -1.44 -23.29
N VAL A 11 -12.11 -1.37 -22.39
CA VAL A 11 -13.13 -2.41 -22.23
C VAL A 11 -13.92 -2.60 -23.53
N ALA A 12 -14.40 -1.50 -24.14
CA ALA A 12 -15.18 -1.54 -25.37
C ALA A 12 -14.38 -2.12 -26.55
N GLU A 13 -13.10 -1.73 -26.68
CA GLU A 13 -12.23 -2.21 -27.76
C GLU A 13 -11.95 -3.72 -27.64
N ALA A 14 -11.63 -4.20 -26.43
CA ALA A 14 -11.40 -5.63 -26.20
C ALA A 14 -12.67 -6.47 -26.39
N LEU A 15 -13.85 -5.97 -26.00
CA LEU A 15 -15.13 -6.61 -26.30
C LEU A 15 -15.40 -6.68 -27.81
N ALA A 16 -15.13 -5.60 -28.55
CA ALA A 16 -15.25 -5.58 -30.01
C ALA A 16 -14.28 -6.56 -30.69
N ALA A 17 -13.12 -6.84 -30.08
CA ALA A 17 -12.16 -7.86 -30.51
C ALA A 17 -12.57 -9.31 -30.15
N GLY A 18 -13.76 -9.49 -29.55
CA GLY A 18 -14.36 -10.78 -29.26
C GLY A 18 -14.06 -11.34 -27.87
N ALA A 19 -13.51 -10.54 -26.94
CA ALA A 19 -13.37 -10.97 -25.55
C ALA A 19 -14.77 -11.22 -24.95
N ARG A 20 -14.90 -12.30 -24.17
CA ARG A 20 -16.13 -12.64 -23.43
C ARG A 20 -16.34 -11.70 -22.24
N ALA A 21 -15.27 -11.39 -21.55
CA ALA A 21 -15.25 -10.52 -20.38
C ALA A 21 -13.93 -9.75 -20.35
N VAL A 22 -13.96 -8.56 -19.75
CA VAL A 22 -12.83 -7.62 -19.70
C VAL A 22 -12.92 -6.79 -18.43
N ASP A 23 -11.78 -6.49 -17.82
CA ASP A 23 -11.65 -5.31 -16.97
C ASP A 23 -10.36 -4.53 -17.25
N ALA A 24 -10.43 -3.24 -16.98
CA ALA A 24 -9.36 -2.29 -17.23
C ALA A 24 -9.14 -1.40 -16.01
N VAL A 25 -7.88 -1.11 -15.73
CA VAL A 25 -7.47 -0.14 -14.73
C VAL A 25 -6.60 0.91 -15.39
N VAL A 26 -6.89 2.18 -15.17
CA VAL A 26 -6.05 3.29 -15.60
C VAL A 26 -5.73 4.12 -14.36
N ALA A 27 -4.45 4.34 -14.09
CA ALA A 27 -3.99 5.07 -12.93
C ALA A 27 -2.99 6.14 -13.32
N GLU A 28 -3.06 7.26 -12.62
CA GLU A 28 -1.99 8.24 -12.61
C GLU A 28 -1.65 8.69 -11.20
N SER A 29 -0.39 9.04 -10.98
CA SER A 29 0.08 9.55 -9.72
C SER A 29 1.24 10.50 -9.91
N ASP A 30 1.24 11.56 -9.13
CA ASP A 30 2.38 12.44 -8.91
C ASP A 30 3.02 12.08 -7.56
N GLY A 31 4.34 12.02 -7.54
CA GLY A 31 5.13 11.70 -6.36
C GLY A 31 6.22 12.73 -6.12
N LEU A 32 6.44 13.06 -4.85
CA LEU A 32 7.56 13.86 -4.38
C LEU A 32 8.41 13.00 -3.44
N GLY A 33 9.73 13.01 -3.63
CA GLY A 33 10.68 12.37 -2.74
C GLY A 33 11.80 13.34 -2.41
N VAL A 34 12.06 13.56 -1.13
CA VAL A 34 13.15 14.40 -0.62
C VAL A 34 13.97 13.60 0.37
N GLY A 35 15.29 13.63 0.22
CA GLY A 35 16.22 12.94 1.10
C GLY A 35 17.35 13.86 1.51
N VAL A 36 17.65 13.83 2.80
CA VAL A 36 18.74 14.57 3.43
C VAL A 36 19.57 13.57 4.21
N ARG A 37 20.89 13.69 4.12
CA ARG A 37 21.81 12.88 4.90
C ARG A 37 22.96 13.74 5.40
N LEU A 38 23.21 13.66 6.70
CA LEU A 38 24.25 14.45 7.37
C LEU A 38 24.13 15.94 7.03
N ARG A 39 22.90 16.47 7.07
CA ARG A 39 22.52 17.86 6.75
C ARG A 39 22.66 18.26 5.28
N GLU A 40 23.20 17.38 4.44
CA GLU A 40 23.34 17.58 3.01
C GLU A 40 22.13 17.01 2.24
N VAL A 41 21.78 17.67 1.14
CA VAL A 41 20.67 17.21 0.30
C VAL A 41 21.15 16.09 -0.61
N GLU A 42 20.56 14.90 -0.48
CA GLU A 42 20.88 13.76 -1.36
C GLU A 42 19.95 13.69 -2.57
N LYS A 43 18.65 13.95 -2.37
CA LYS A 43 17.66 13.88 -3.45
C LYS A 43 16.54 14.89 -3.27
N VAL A 44 16.11 15.46 -4.38
CA VAL A 44 14.80 16.12 -4.56
C VAL A 44 14.27 15.63 -5.89
N LYS A 45 13.24 14.79 -5.87
CA LYS A 45 12.69 14.14 -7.06
C LYS A 45 11.19 14.37 -7.13
N ARG A 46 10.72 14.77 -8.31
CA ARG A 46 9.32 14.62 -8.71
C ARG A 46 9.20 13.53 -9.76
N ALA A 47 8.14 12.75 -9.67
CA ALA A 47 7.83 11.73 -10.65
C ALA A 47 6.33 11.77 -10.95
N ARG A 48 5.98 11.77 -12.23
CA ARG A 48 4.61 11.49 -12.68
C ARG A 48 4.60 10.11 -13.31
N GLN A 49 3.68 9.27 -12.87
CA GLN A 49 3.47 7.93 -13.39
C GLN A 49 2.07 7.84 -13.95
N ARG A 50 1.94 7.21 -15.12
CA ARG A 50 0.68 6.92 -15.79
C ARG A 50 0.74 5.50 -16.29
N ARG A 51 -0.31 4.71 -16.08
CA ARG A 51 -0.35 3.31 -16.49
C ARG A 51 -1.78 2.88 -16.80
N ALA A 52 -1.92 2.08 -17.83
CA ALA A 52 -3.12 1.29 -18.09
C ALA A 52 -2.80 -0.19 -17.95
N GLY A 53 -3.71 -0.95 -17.37
CA GLY A 53 -3.73 -2.39 -17.32
C GLY A 53 -5.05 -2.90 -17.88
N LEU A 54 -5.00 -4.01 -18.59
CA LEU A 54 -6.15 -4.65 -19.21
C LEU A 54 -6.07 -6.16 -18.98
N ARG A 55 -7.13 -6.73 -18.43
CA ARG A 55 -7.32 -8.18 -18.33
C ARG A 55 -8.48 -8.57 -19.23
N VAL A 56 -8.26 -9.54 -20.09
CA VAL A 56 -9.26 -10.03 -21.04
C VAL A 56 -9.46 -11.53 -20.89
N PHE A 57 -10.68 -11.97 -21.15
CA PHE A 57 -11.07 -13.37 -21.07
C PHE A 57 -11.67 -13.84 -22.40
N PHE A 58 -11.13 -14.93 -22.96
CA PHE A 58 -11.64 -15.60 -24.16
C PHE A 58 -12.05 -17.03 -23.78
N GLY A 59 -13.35 -17.23 -23.54
CA GLY A 59 -13.83 -18.47 -22.92
C GLY A 59 -13.31 -18.59 -21.50
N GLU A 60 -12.40 -19.54 -21.26
CA GLU A 60 -11.68 -19.78 -19.99
C GLU A 60 -10.21 -19.36 -20.06
N SER A 61 -9.73 -18.90 -21.23
CA SER A 61 -8.37 -18.42 -21.40
C SER A 61 -8.27 -16.94 -21.04
N THR A 62 -7.19 -16.53 -20.37
CA THR A 62 -7.04 -15.17 -19.81
C THR A 62 -5.65 -14.61 -20.07
N ALA A 63 -5.56 -13.30 -20.29
CA ALA A 63 -4.28 -12.60 -20.28
C ALA A 63 -4.44 -11.23 -19.61
N VAL A 64 -3.34 -10.78 -19.01
CA VAL A 64 -3.19 -9.42 -18.48
C VAL A 64 -2.03 -8.76 -19.22
N ALA A 65 -2.26 -7.57 -19.73
CA ALA A 65 -1.22 -6.72 -20.31
C ALA A 65 -1.29 -5.32 -19.71
N SER A 66 -0.23 -4.53 -19.86
CA SER A 66 -0.19 -3.16 -19.36
C SER A 66 0.74 -2.28 -20.18
N THR A 67 0.47 -0.97 -20.21
CA THR A 67 1.30 0.04 -20.89
C THR A 67 1.40 1.32 -20.08
N ALA A 68 2.45 2.10 -20.32
CA ALA A 68 2.57 3.50 -19.86
C ALA A 68 2.18 4.50 -20.97
N ASP A 69 2.00 4.04 -22.21
CA ASP A 69 1.54 4.85 -23.33
C ASP A 69 0.00 4.94 -23.33
N LEU A 70 -0.52 6.06 -22.83
CA LEU A 70 -1.96 6.34 -22.78
C LEU A 70 -2.47 7.12 -23.99
N THR A 71 -1.73 7.14 -25.10
CA THR A 71 -2.25 7.62 -26.39
C THR A 71 -3.29 6.66 -26.94
N GLY A 72 -4.13 7.10 -27.88
CA GLY A 72 -5.13 6.23 -28.51
C GLY A 72 -4.50 5.01 -29.20
N GLU A 73 -3.34 5.19 -29.83
CA GLU A 73 -2.58 4.09 -30.45
C GLU A 73 -2.00 3.13 -29.41
N GLY A 74 -1.44 3.65 -28.32
CA GLY A 74 -0.92 2.85 -27.21
C GLY A 74 -2.00 2.00 -26.53
N LEU A 75 -3.18 2.57 -26.30
CA LEU A 75 -4.34 1.86 -25.75
C LEU A 75 -4.87 0.79 -26.72
N SER A 76 -4.94 1.11 -28.02
CA SER A 76 -5.37 0.14 -29.02
C SER A 76 -4.41 -1.03 -29.18
N THR A 77 -3.10 -0.74 -29.13
CA THR A 77 -2.05 -1.77 -29.13
C THR A 77 -2.16 -2.65 -27.89
N LEU A 78 -2.34 -2.07 -26.70
CA LEU A 78 -2.59 -2.82 -25.47
C LEU A 78 -3.78 -3.78 -25.60
N ALA A 79 -4.91 -3.30 -26.14
CA ALA A 79 -6.10 -4.12 -26.32
C ALA A 79 -5.85 -5.30 -27.27
N ARG A 80 -5.20 -5.03 -28.41
CA ARG A 80 -4.85 -6.05 -29.42
C ARG A 80 -3.91 -7.10 -28.85
N ASP A 81 -2.86 -6.68 -28.15
CA ASP A 81 -1.85 -7.56 -27.59
C ASP A 81 -2.44 -8.45 -26.47
N ALA A 82 -3.23 -7.87 -25.56
CA ALA A 82 -3.93 -8.63 -24.53
C ALA A 82 -4.83 -9.71 -25.14
N CYS A 83 -5.62 -9.36 -26.16
CA CYS A 83 -6.50 -10.30 -26.84
C CYS A 83 -5.74 -11.41 -27.58
N THR A 84 -4.62 -11.07 -28.21
CA THR A 84 -3.75 -12.04 -28.90
C THR A 84 -3.13 -13.02 -27.90
N LEU A 85 -2.62 -12.50 -26.78
CA LEU A 85 -2.03 -13.31 -25.72
C LEU A 85 -3.06 -14.27 -25.12
N ALA A 86 -4.26 -13.78 -24.76
CA ALA A 86 -5.28 -14.60 -24.13
C ALA A 86 -5.64 -15.83 -24.96
N ARG A 87 -5.79 -15.68 -26.29
CA ARG A 87 -6.09 -16.80 -27.21
C ARG A 87 -5.00 -17.88 -27.25
N GLY A 88 -3.77 -17.55 -26.85
CA GLY A 88 -2.65 -18.50 -26.75
C GLY A 88 -2.45 -19.14 -25.38
N THR A 89 -3.26 -18.80 -24.38
CA THR A 89 -3.13 -19.34 -23.02
C THR A 89 -4.01 -20.57 -22.79
N ALA A 90 -3.57 -21.45 -21.88
CA ALA A 90 -4.35 -22.60 -21.46
C ALA A 90 -5.64 -22.15 -20.73
N PRO A 91 -6.77 -22.84 -20.94
CA PRO A 91 -8.00 -22.62 -20.19
C PRO A 91 -7.80 -22.75 -18.68
N ASP A 92 -8.41 -21.85 -17.91
CA ASP A 92 -8.57 -21.93 -16.46
C ASP A 92 -10.07 -21.83 -16.11
N PRO A 93 -10.70 -22.91 -15.62
CA PRO A 93 -12.14 -22.91 -15.32
C PRO A 93 -12.52 -21.98 -14.15
N TYR A 94 -11.55 -21.48 -13.39
CA TYR A 94 -11.77 -20.52 -12.30
C TYR A 94 -11.53 -19.07 -12.73
N ALA A 95 -11.08 -18.83 -13.97
CA ALA A 95 -10.85 -17.49 -14.48
C ALA A 95 -12.18 -16.80 -14.83
N GLY A 96 -12.35 -15.58 -14.32
CA GLY A 96 -13.50 -14.75 -14.64
C GLY A 96 -13.50 -13.43 -13.89
N LEU A 97 -14.52 -12.63 -14.18
CA LEU A 97 -14.88 -11.47 -13.37
C LEU A 97 -15.74 -11.91 -12.18
N PRO A 98 -15.83 -11.12 -11.11
CA PRO A 98 -16.67 -11.43 -9.96
C PRO A 98 -18.16 -11.55 -10.33
N ASP A 99 -18.96 -12.09 -9.40
CA ASP A 99 -20.42 -12.10 -9.55
C ASP A 99 -20.93 -10.65 -9.66
N PRO A 100 -21.71 -10.29 -10.70
CA PRO A 100 -22.29 -8.96 -10.84
C PRO A 100 -23.08 -8.48 -9.60
N ALA A 101 -23.62 -9.38 -8.79
CA ALA A 101 -24.30 -9.04 -7.54
C ALA A 101 -23.37 -8.53 -6.44
N GLU A 102 -22.07 -8.83 -6.51
CA GLU A 102 -21.04 -8.39 -5.55
C GLU A 102 -20.43 -7.02 -5.89
N LEU A 103 -20.67 -6.51 -7.10
CA LEU A 103 -20.16 -5.22 -7.54
C LEU A 103 -20.67 -4.09 -6.65
N ALA A 104 -19.77 -3.16 -6.34
CA ALA A 104 -20.13 -1.95 -5.62
C ALA A 104 -21.17 -1.13 -6.42
N ARG A 105 -22.15 -0.58 -5.71
CA ARG A 105 -23.17 0.32 -6.29
C ARG A 105 -22.99 1.75 -5.82
N ASP A 106 -22.59 1.88 -4.56
CA ASP A 106 -22.22 3.09 -3.88
C ASP A 106 -21.13 2.79 -2.85
N TRP A 107 -20.51 3.84 -2.34
CA TRP A 107 -19.55 3.80 -1.25
C TRP A 107 -19.55 5.15 -0.52
N PRO A 108 -19.27 5.18 0.78
CA PRO A 108 -19.16 6.43 1.50
C PRO A 108 -17.99 7.27 0.99
N ASP A 109 -18.01 8.58 1.27
CA ASP A 109 -16.79 9.38 1.16
C ASP A 109 -15.80 8.92 2.23
N LEU A 110 -14.67 8.39 1.76
CA LEU A 110 -13.61 7.83 2.59
C LEU A 110 -12.52 8.86 2.90
N ASP A 111 -12.66 10.12 2.48
CA ASP A 111 -11.72 11.20 2.76
C ASP A 111 -10.25 10.84 2.40
N LEU A 112 -10.06 10.14 1.27
CA LEU A 112 -8.77 9.53 0.91
C LEU A 112 -7.75 10.53 0.33
N TYR A 113 -8.20 11.72 -0.05
CA TYR A 113 -7.43 12.68 -0.85
C TYR A 113 -7.23 14.01 -0.11
N ASP A 114 -6.02 14.55 -0.15
CA ASP A 114 -5.63 15.82 0.44
C ASP A 114 -5.04 16.77 -0.61
N SER A 115 -5.73 17.88 -0.89
CA SER A 115 -5.25 18.91 -1.81
C SER A 115 -4.02 19.64 -1.30
N ALA A 116 -3.76 19.66 0.02
CA ALA A 116 -2.53 20.25 0.56
C ALA A 116 -1.29 19.47 0.13
N LEU A 117 -1.40 18.15 -0.09
CA LEU A 117 -0.31 17.34 -0.62
C LEU A 117 -0.08 17.56 -2.12
N GLU A 118 -1.14 17.81 -2.89
CA GLU A 118 -1.04 18.14 -4.32
C GLU A 118 -0.33 19.49 -4.53
N ALA A 119 -0.65 20.47 -3.69
CA ALA A 119 -0.06 21.81 -3.72
C ALA A 119 1.28 21.94 -2.99
N LEU A 120 1.84 20.84 -2.46
CA LEU A 120 3.04 20.90 -1.61
C LEU A 120 4.28 21.35 -2.39
N ASP A 121 4.93 22.39 -1.89
CA ASP A 121 6.22 22.88 -2.41
C ASP A 121 7.38 21.95 -1.98
N PRO A 122 8.27 21.51 -2.90
CA PRO A 122 9.43 20.69 -2.54
C PRO A 122 10.36 21.32 -1.50
N SER A 123 10.46 22.65 -1.46
CA SER A 123 11.28 23.39 -0.49
C SER A 123 10.74 23.27 0.94
N GLN A 124 9.42 23.18 1.10
CA GLN A 124 8.79 22.95 2.39
C GLN A 124 9.07 21.51 2.87
N ALA A 125 8.93 20.52 1.98
CA ALA A 125 9.29 19.14 2.27
C ALA A 125 10.78 18.99 2.64
N LEU A 126 11.67 19.73 1.95
CA LEU A 126 13.10 19.77 2.29
C LEU A 126 13.34 20.37 3.68
N THR A 127 12.66 21.46 4.02
CA THR A 127 12.74 22.07 5.36
C THR A 127 12.38 21.06 6.44
N TRP A 128 11.24 20.36 6.29
CA TRP A 128 10.83 19.31 7.23
C TRP A 128 11.82 18.16 7.31
N THR A 129 12.34 17.69 6.16
CA THR A 129 13.30 16.59 6.12
C THR A 129 14.60 16.96 6.84
N ARG A 130 15.09 18.19 6.66
CA ARG A 130 16.26 18.72 7.38
C ARG A 130 15.99 18.84 8.88
N GLU A 131 14.82 19.34 9.25
CA GLU A 131 14.43 19.50 10.66
C GLU A 131 14.37 18.15 11.39
N ALA A 132 13.79 17.12 10.78
CA ALA A 132 13.75 15.78 11.36
C ALA A 132 15.15 15.17 11.54
N GLU A 133 16.04 15.32 10.54
CA GLU A 133 17.41 14.83 10.67
C GLU A 133 18.20 15.60 11.73
N ALA A 134 18.10 16.93 11.73
CA ALA A 134 18.78 17.76 12.72
C ALA A 134 18.32 17.43 14.14
N ALA A 135 17.00 17.28 14.36
CA ALA A 135 16.46 16.89 15.65
C ALA A 135 16.99 15.54 16.13
N ALA A 136 17.23 14.59 15.22
CA ALA A 136 17.83 13.31 15.56
C ALA A 136 19.33 13.42 15.87
N LEU A 137 20.11 14.10 15.01
CA LEU A 137 21.55 14.27 15.15
C LEU A 137 21.92 15.07 16.42
N ASP A 138 21.13 16.09 16.75
CA ASP A 138 21.44 17.02 17.83
C ASP A 138 20.92 16.54 19.20
N ALA A 139 20.24 15.38 19.24
CA ALA A 139 19.64 14.87 20.47
C ALA A 139 20.66 14.39 21.52
N ALA A 140 21.81 13.86 21.09
CA ALA A 140 22.86 13.38 21.99
C ALA A 140 24.22 13.26 21.27
N PRO A 141 25.36 13.48 21.96
CA PRO A 141 26.69 13.36 21.36
C PRO A 141 27.03 11.94 20.90
N GLU A 142 26.36 10.92 21.44
CA GLU A 142 26.49 9.55 20.97
C GLU A 142 25.89 9.32 19.59
N ILE A 143 25.00 10.20 19.08
CA ILE A 143 24.49 10.12 17.71
C ILE A 143 25.53 10.72 16.78
N THR A 144 26.44 9.88 16.34
CA THR A 144 27.62 10.30 15.56
C THR A 144 27.40 10.23 14.05
N ASN A 145 26.31 9.63 13.57
CA ASN A 145 26.04 9.44 12.14
C ASN A 145 24.53 9.27 11.86
N SER A 146 24.14 9.24 10.58
CA SER A 146 22.77 9.09 10.10
C SER A 146 22.76 8.34 8.76
N GLU A 147 21.77 7.46 8.56
CA GLU A 147 21.42 6.92 7.23
C GLU A 147 20.49 7.85 6.44
N GLY A 148 20.11 8.99 7.04
CA GLY A 148 19.35 10.05 6.41
C GLY A 148 17.93 10.17 6.96
N ALA A 149 17.29 11.27 6.58
CA ALA A 149 15.86 11.49 6.67
C ALA A 149 15.23 11.49 5.27
N GLU A 150 14.02 10.98 5.17
CA GLU A 150 13.27 10.92 3.92
C GLU A 150 11.83 11.38 4.12
N PHE A 151 11.44 12.39 3.33
CA PHE A 151 10.05 12.73 3.08
C PHE A 151 9.61 12.13 1.74
N SER A 152 8.44 11.51 1.72
CA SER A 152 7.79 11.06 0.50
C SER A 152 6.31 11.45 0.53
N SER A 153 5.79 11.93 -0.59
CA SER A 153 4.35 12.04 -0.81
C SER A 153 3.95 11.49 -2.17
N SER A 154 2.71 11.03 -2.27
CA SER A 154 2.07 10.63 -3.51
C SER A 154 0.61 11.09 -3.50
N VAL A 155 0.18 11.63 -4.63
CA VAL A 155 -1.20 11.98 -4.92
C VAL A 155 -1.55 11.32 -6.25
N GLY A 156 -2.69 10.68 -6.33
CA GLY A 156 -3.07 9.99 -7.56
C GLY A 156 -4.55 9.71 -7.68
N GLN A 157 -4.91 9.20 -8.84
CA GLN A 157 -6.25 8.80 -9.21
C GLN A 157 -6.21 7.42 -9.88
N VAL A 158 -7.21 6.61 -9.58
CA VAL A 158 -7.44 5.32 -10.23
C VAL A 158 -8.83 5.32 -10.82
N ALA A 159 -8.94 4.90 -12.07
CA ALA A 159 -10.18 4.54 -12.74
C ALA A 159 -10.18 3.03 -13.03
N TYR A 160 -11.27 2.36 -12.71
CA TYR A 160 -11.50 0.96 -13.02
C TYR A 160 -12.81 0.83 -13.77
N ALA A 161 -12.82 0.00 -14.82
CA ALA A 161 -14.02 -0.31 -15.58
C ALA A 161 -14.04 -1.80 -15.93
N SER A 162 -15.22 -2.41 -15.98
CA SER A 162 -15.38 -3.79 -16.40
C SER A 162 -16.54 -3.97 -17.38
N SER A 163 -16.46 -5.05 -18.15
CA SER A 163 -17.52 -5.49 -19.07
C SER A 163 -18.85 -5.84 -18.39
N LEU A 164 -18.88 -5.92 -17.05
CA LEU A 164 -20.11 -6.08 -16.26
C LEU A 164 -20.89 -4.76 -16.09
N GLY A 165 -20.40 -3.66 -16.68
CA GLY A 165 -21.02 -2.34 -16.58
C GLY A 165 -20.60 -1.55 -15.35
N PHE A 166 -19.66 -2.07 -14.54
CA PHE A 166 -19.10 -1.32 -13.43
C PHE A 166 -18.07 -0.30 -13.93
N THR A 167 -18.11 0.89 -13.35
CA THR A 167 -17.07 1.91 -13.52
C THR A 167 -16.93 2.66 -12.20
N GLY A 168 -15.70 2.82 -11.73
CA GLY A 168 -15.41 3.48 -10.47
C GLY A 168 -14.13 4.28 -10.55
N VAL A 169 -14.16 5.49 -9.96
CA VAL A 169 -13.03 6.40 -9.92
C VAL A 169 -12.86 6.91 -8.50
N TYR A 170 -11.61 6.94 -8.03
CA TYR A 170 -11.30 7.62 -6.77
C TYR A 170 -9.90 8.21 -6.79
N ARG A 171 -9.73 9.27 -5.99
CA ARG A 171 -8.44 9.90 -5.72
C ARG A 171 -7.92 9.45 -4.36
N GLY A 172 -6.61 9.44 -4.21
CA GLY A 172 -5.96 9.15 -2.95
C GLY A 172 -4.68 9.96 -2.79
N SER A 173 -4.32 10.23 -1.55
CA SER A 173 -3.04 10.79 -1.17
C SER A 173 -2.42 10.02 -0.02
N HIS A 174 -1.10 10.15 0.09
CA HIS A 174 -0.30 9.62 1.17
C HIS A 174 0.97 10.46 1.31
N ALA A 175 1.42 10.67 2.54
CA ALA A 175 2.72 11.23 2.83
C ALA A 175 3.36 10.52 4.03
N SER A 176 4.69 10.54 4.07
CA SER A 176 5.46 10.02 5.19
C SER A 176 6.75 10.81 5.37
N LEU A 177 7.20 10.89 6.62
CA LEU A 177 8.50 11.42 7.02
C LEU A 177 9.18 10.41 7.93
N SER A 178 10.44 10.10 7.68
CA SER A 178 11.21 9.14 8.46
C SER A 178 12.65 9.60 8.64
N VAL A 179 13.32 9.08 9.67
CA VAL A 179 14.74 9.31 9.93
C VAL A 179 15.37 8.11 10.60
N VAL A 180 16.64 7.86 10.26
CA VAL A 180 17.38 6.68 10.72
C VAL A 180 18.75 7.11 11.29
N PRO A 181 18.80 7.56 12.55
CA PRO A 181 20.05 7.95 13.20
C PRO A 181 20.88 6.73 13.62
N VAL A 182 22.18 6.96 13.77
CA VAL A 182 23.15 5.95 14.19
C VAL A 182 23.93 6.46 15.40
N ALA A 183 23.87 5.71 16.50
CA ALA A 183 24.59 6.03 17.73
C ALA A 183 25.82 5.13 17.93
N THR A 184 26.89 5.69 18.48
CA THR A 184 28.13 5.00 18.78
C THR A 184 28.52 5.21 20.24
N ARG A 185 28.84 4.12 20.95
CA ARG A 185 29.45 4.16 22.29
C ARG A 185 30.44 3.01 22.43
N ASP A 186 31.62 3.29 22.94
CA ASP A 186 32.69 2.29 23.17
C ASP A 186 33.02 1.46 21.90
N GLY A 187 32.98 2.10 20.73
CA GLY A 187 33.21 1.44 19.43
C GLY A 187 32.04 0.58 18.91
N ALA A 188 30.96 0.41 19.68
CA ALA A 188 29.76 -0.28 19.24
C ALA A 188 28.78 0.70 18.58
N MET A 189 28.30 0.35 17.39
CA MET A 189 27.32 1.14 16.64
C MET A 189 25.93 0.52 16.75
N GLN A 190 24.92 1.36 16.96
CA GLN A 190 23.51 1.00 17.00
C GLN A 190 22.71 1.89 16.08
N ARG A 191 21.71 1.29 15.45
CA ARG A 191 20.78 1.98 14.54
C ARG A 191 19.36 1.58 14.88
N ASP A 192 18.47 2.55 14.83
CA ASP A 192 17.02 2.40 14.84
C ASP A 192 16.43 3.55 14.00
N ALA A 193 15.11 3.57 13.88
CA ALA A 193 14.39 4.55 13.09
C ALA A 193 13.10 4.98 13.79
N TRP A 194 12.53 6.08 13.32
CA TRP A 194 11.13 6.39 13.52
C TRP A 194 10.55 7.02 12.26
N PHE A 195 9.23 6.95 12.12
CA PHE A 195 8.52 7.53 11.00
C PHE A 195 7.10 7.94 11.40
N THR A 196 6.54 8.84 10.60
CA THR A 196 5.12 9.17 10.59
C THR A 196 4.59 9.00 9.16
N ALA A 197 3.37 8.52 9.02
CA ALA A 197 2.74 8.28 7.72
C ALA A 197 1.22 8.50 7.81
N HIS A 198 0.67 9.23 6.85
CA HIS A 198 -0.75 9.59 6.87
C HIS A 198 -1.28 9.94 5.47
N ARG A 199 -2.60 9.82 5.25
CA ARG A 199 -3.23 10.25 3.98
C ARG A 199 -3.32 11.77 3.84
N LYS A 200 -3.46 12.44 4.98
CA LYS A 200 -3.51 13.91 5.13
C LYS A 200 -2.21 14.46 5.65
N LEU A 201 -1.73 15.55 5.08
CA LEU A 201 -0.53 16.24 5.53
C LEU A 201 -0.63 16.66 7.00
N ALA A 202 -1.80 17.15 7.43
CA ALA A 202 -2.05 17.57 8.81
C ALA A 202 -2.06 16.42 9.84
N GLY A 203 -2.09 15.16 9.37
CA GLY A 203 -2.01 14.00 10.27
C GLY A 203 -0.59 13.48 10.48
N LEU A 204 0.42 14.09 9.86
CA LEU A 204 1.82 13.76 10.14
C LEU A 204 2.25 14.35 11.49
N GLU A 205 3.10 13.63 12.20
CA GLU A 205 3.83 14.19 13.34
C GLU A 205 4.75 15.33 12.90
N SER A 206 5.10 16.22 13.84
CA SER A 206 6.09 17.26 13.55
C SER A 206 7.46 16.64 13.25
N PRO A 207 8.27 17.25 12.37
CA PRO A 207 9.61 16.74 12.07
C PRO A 207 10.48 16.58 13.32
N ALA A 208 10.43 17.54 14.24
CA ALA A 208 11.12 17.45 15.52
C ALA A 208 10.69 16.24 16.37
N SER A 209 9.39 15.89 16.40
CA SER A 209 8.90 14.68 17.07
C SER A 209 9.50 13.42 16.46
N VAL A 210 9.48 13.34 15.12
CA VAL A 210 10.02 12.19 14.39
C VAL A 210 11.51 12.01 14.66
N GLY A 211 12.27 13.10 14.60
CA GLY A 211 13.70 13.11 14.92
C GLY A 211 14.00 12.71 16.36
N GLY A 212 13.29 13.30 17.32
CA GLY A 212 13.46 13.02 18.74
C GLY A 212 13.14 11.56 19.09
N GLU A 213 12.06 10.99 18.55
CA GLU A 213 11.70 9.60 18.82
C GLU A 213 12.69 8.61 18.18
N ALA A 214 13.14 8.88 16.95
CA ALA A 214 14.17 8.06 16.30
C ALA A 214 15.48 8.07 17.11
N ALA A 215 15.92 9.24 17.58
CA ALA A 215 17.09 9.37 18.43
C ALA A 215 16.93 8.60 19.74
N ARG A 216 15.79 8.78 20.43
CA ARG A 216 15.48 8.07 21.69
C ARG A 216 15.56 6.55 21.52
N ARG A 217 14.98 6.02 20.43
CA ARG A 217 15.00 4.58 20.12
C ARG A 217 16.40 4.08 19.83
N THR A 218 17.17 4.79 19.00
CA THR A 218 18.55 4.43 18.68
C THR A 218 19.44 4.44 19.92
N LEU A 219 19.35 5.48 20.75
CA LEU A 219 20.14 5.58 22.00
C LEU A 219 19.80 4.46 22.99
N ARG A 220 18.52 4.08 23.09
CA ARG A 220 18.08 2.98 23.98
C ARG A 220 18.74 1.64 23.64
N ARG A 221 19.21 1.43 22.41
CA ARG A 221 19.91 0.21 22.00
C ARG A 221 21.37 0.15 22.47
N LEU A 222 21.97 1.28 22.86
CA LEU A 222 23.35 1.30 23.33
C LEU A 222 23.51 0.44 24.60
N GLY A 223 24.56 -0.38 24.60
CA GLY A 223 24.84 -1.30 25.72
C GLY A 223 23.92 -2.53 25.78
N ALA A 224 23.17 -2.83 24.71
CA ALA A 224 22.39 -4.07 24.61
C ALA A 224 23.28 -5.30 24.87
N ARG A 225 22.72 -6.28 25.60
CA ARG A 225 23.43 -7.50 26.00
C ARG A 225 22.64 -8.72 25.55
N ARG A 226 23.37 -9.80 25.24
CA ARG A 226 22.76 -11.09 24.96
C ARG A 226 22.18 -11.67 26.24
N ALA A 227 20.88 -11.96 26.24
CA ALA A 227 20.26 -12.75 27.30
C ALA A 227 20.63 -14.24 27.17
N PRO A 228 20.77 -14.99 28.28
CA PRO A 228 20.97 -16.44 28.22
C PRO A 228 19.69 -17.15 27.76
N THR A 229 19.85 -18.30 27.10
CA THR A 229 18.74 -19.13 26.62
C THR A 229 17.81 -19.53 27.77
N ARG A 230 16.51 -19.24 27.62
CA ARG A 230 15.46 -19.57 28.57
C ARG A 230 14.09 -19.48 27.91
N GLU A 231 13.08 -20.09 28.52
CA GLU A 231 11.68 -19.75 28.27
C GLU A 231 11.29 -18.57 29.17
N CYS A 232 10.69 -17.53 28.59
CA CYS A 232 10.17 -16.40 29.35
C CYS A 232 9.04 -15.69 28.58
N PRO A 233 8.20 -14.91 29.27
CA PRO A 233 7.23 -14.05 28.60
C PRO A 233 7.91 -13.06 27.65
N VAL A 234 7.29 -12.82 26.50
CA VAL A 234 7.74 -11.84 25.50
C VAL A 234 6.63 -10.82 25.29
N VAL A 235 6.99 -9.54 25.39
CA VAL A 235 6.09 -8.43 25.06
C VAL A 235 6.54 -7.83 23.74
N PHE A 236 5.68 -7.91 22.73
CA PHE A 236 5.88 -7.24 21.45
C PHE A 236 5.45 -5.77 21.58
N ASP A 237 6.32 -4.85 21.16
CA ASP A 237 5.93 -3.46 20.98
C ASP A 237 4.88 -3.33 19.87
N PRO A 238 4.12 -2.21 19.79
CA PRO A 238 3.04 -2.06 18.82
C PRO A 238 3.44 -2.27 17.35
N GLU A 239 4.64 -1.81 16.93
CA GLU A 239 5.10 -1.97 15.54
C GLU A 239 5.38 -3.44 15.24
N THR A 240 6.05 -4.14 16.16
CA THR A 240 6.31 -5.58 16.01
C THR A 240 5.02 -6.40 16.12
N ALA A 241 4.10 -6.04 17.02
CA ALA A 241 2.82 -6.72 17.18
C ALA A 241 1.96 -6.65 15.91
N ALA A 242 1.98 -5.51 15.20
CA ALA A 242 1.28 -5.36 13.92
C ALA A 242 1.76 -6.37 12.85
N THR A 243 3.01 -6.86 12.94
CA THR A 243 3.52 -7.89 12.02
C THR A 243 2.81 -9.24 12.20
N LEU A 244 2.34 -9.57 13.40
CA LEU A 244 1.56 -10.78 13.65
C LEU A 244 0.23 -10.75 12.90
N LEU A 245 -0.43 -9.59 12.85
CA LEU A 245 -1.65 -9.41 12.05
C LEU A 245 -1.38 -9.54 10.55
N ARG A 246 -0.21 -9.08 10.07
CA ARG A 246 0.20 -9.28 8.67
C ARG A 246 0.43 -10.76 8.36
N HIS A 247 1.02 -11.53 9.26
CA HIS A 247 1.17 -12.98 9.10
C HIS A 247 -0.18 -13.70 9.10
N LEU A 248 -1.10 -13.29 9.98
CA LEU A 248 -2.48 -13.79 9.98
C LEU A 248 -3.17 -13.53 8.64
N ALA A 249 -3.13 -12.29 8.14
CA ALA A 249 -3.73 -11.92 6.86
C ALA A 249 -3.12 -12.74 5.70
N GLY A 250 -1.80 -12.94 5.69
CA GLY A 250 -1.12 -13.77 4.70
C GLY A 250 -1.54 -15.24 4.74
N ALA A 251 -1.71 -15.80 5.95
CA ALA A 251 -2.17 -17.18 6.13
C ALA A 251 -3.64 -17.37 5.74
N LEU A 252 -4.47 -16.34 5.83
CA LEU A 252 -5.88 -16.37 5.43
C LEU A 252 -6.11 -15.94 3.98
N ALA A 253 -5.08 -15.51 3.27
CA ALA A 253 -5.21 -15.10 1.87
C ALA A 253 -5.58 -16.30 0.98
N GLY A 254 -6.48 -16.07 0.01
CA GLY A 254 -6.93 -17.08 -0.95
C GLY A 254 -5.78 -17.91 -1.54
N PRO A 255 -4.70 -17.29 -2.06
CA PRO A 255 -3.53 -18.01 -2.57
C PRO A 255 -2.85 -18.95 -1.58
N ALA A 256 -2.79 -18.61 -0.30
CA ALA A 256 -2.22 -19.49 0.72
C ALA A 256 -3.14 -20.70 0.97
N LEU A 257 -4.45 -20.48 0.98
CA LEU A 257 -5.44 -21.52 1.27
C LEU A 257 -5.60 -22.51 0.11
N TYR A 258 -5.86 -22.03 -1.12
CA TYR A 258 -6.12 -22.95 -2.24
C TYR A 258 -4.88 -23.75 -2.66
N ARG A 259 -3.68 -23.18 -2.47
CA ARG A 259 -2.40 -23.88 -2.70
C ARG A 259 -1.97 -24.73 -1.50
N ARG A 260 -2.75 -24.77 -0.42
CA ARG A 260 -2.48 -25.52 0.81
C ARG A 260 -1.14 -25.15 1.47
N MET A 261 -0.80 -23.87 1.46
CA MET A 261 0.42 -23.30 2.06
C MET A 261 0.15 -22.55 3.36
N SER A 262 -1.01 -22.78 3.99
CA SER A 262 -1.43 -22.09 5.21
C SER A 262 -1.59 -23.08 6.36
N PHE A 263 -1.06 -22.70 7.53
CA PHE A 263 -1.30 -23.41 8.79
C PHE A 263 -2.73 -23.21 9.33
N LEU A 264 -3.51 -22.30 8.74
CA LEU A 264 -4.91 -22.04 9.09
C LEU A 264 -5.90 -22.76 8.17
N LEU A 265 -5.41 -23.56 7.22
CA LEU A 265 -6.28 -24.35 6.36
C LEU A 265 -7.13 -25.31 7.19
N GLY A 266 -8.45 -25.28 6.98
CA GLY A 266 -9.41 -26.14 7.68
C GLY A 266 -9.75 -25.73 9.11
N ARG A 267 -9.24 -24.58 9.60
CA ARG A 267 -9.44 -24.10 10.98
C ARG A 267 -10.64 -23.16 11.14
N LEU A 268 -11.50 -23.04 10.13
CA LEU A 268 -12.67 -22.17 10.16
C LEU A 268 -13.63 -22.61 11.28
N GLY A 269 -14.05 -21.69 12.13
CA GLY A 269 -14.88 -21.97 13.31
C GLY A 269 -14.09 -22.46 14.54
N GLU A 270 -12.77 -22.62 14.45
CA GLU A 270 -11.95 -23.05 15.58
C GLU A 270 -11.37 -21.89 16.38
N THR A 271 -11.05 -22.16 17.65
CA THR A 271 -10.30 -21.25 18.51
C THR A 271 -8.82 -21.22 18.10
N VAL A 272 -8.35 -20.06 17.65
CA VAL A 272 -6.97 -19.81 17.18
C VAL A 272 -6.24 -18.75 18.00
N ALA A 273 -6.94 -18.03 18.88
CA ALA A 273 -6.38 -17.03 19.77
C ALA A 273 -7.12 -16.98 21.12
N ALA A 274 -6.64 -16.16 22.06
CA ALA A 274 -7.30 -15.96 23.34
C ALA A 274 -8.71 -15.36 23.18
N SER A 275 -9.62 -15.67 24.11
CA SER A 275 -11.01 -15.20 24.05
C SER A 275 -11.18 -13.68 24.11
N ALA A 276 -10.16 -12.96 24.61
CA ALA A 276 -10.11 -11.51 24.63
C ALA A 276 -9.65 -10.88 23.28
N PHE A 277 -9.29 -11.70 22.30
CA PHE A 277 -8.70 -11.24 21.04
C PHE A 277 -9.74 -11.25 19.90
N THR A 278 -10.02 -10.08 19.34
CA THR A 278 -10.87 -9.90 18.16
C THR A 278 -10.12 -9.10 17.10
N VAL A 279 -10.20 -9.57 15.85
CA VAL A 279 -9.59 -8.90 14.68
C VAL A 279 -10.70 -8.52 13.72
N VAL A 280 -10.74 -7.24 13.36
CA VAL A 280 -11.72 -6.68 12.43
C VAL A 280 -10.96 -6.06 11.26
N ASP A 281 -11.34 -6.47 10.06
CA ASP A 281 -11.00 -5.78 8.82
C ASP A 281 -12.10 -4.76 8.52
N ASP A 282 -11.72 -3.48 8.47
CA ASP A 282 -12.63 -2.38 8.19
C ASP A 282 -12.06 -1.50 7.06
N PRO A 283 -12.40 -1.81 5.81
CA PRO A 283 -11.90 -1.08 4.63
C PRO A 283 -12.57 0.28 4.45
N LEU A 284 -13.61 0.62 5.22
CA LEU A 284 -14.43 1.83 5.01
C LEU A 284 -14.13 2.95 6.02
N ARG A 285 -13.00 2.87 6.72
CA ARG A 285 -12.57 3.90 7.67
C ARG A 285 -12.09 5.17 6.96
N PRO A 286 -12.65 6.36 7.26
CA PRO A 286 -12.19 7.60 6.66
C PRO A 286 -10.69 7.86 6.89
N ALA A 287 -10.01 8.31 5.84
CA ALA A 287 -8.59 8.63 5.79
C ALA A 287 -7.61 7.49 6.20
N ALA A 288 -8.09 6.26 6.45
CA ALA A 288 -7.23 5.17 6.87
C ALA A 288 -6.36 4.66 5.69
N PRO A 289 -5.11 4.24 5.94
CA PRO A 289 -4.15 3.92 4.88
C PRO A 289 -4.58 2.73 4.00
N GLY A 290 -5.35 1.79 4.55
CA GLY A 290 -5.87 0.63 3.80
C GLY A 290 -7.23 0.85 3.15
N SER A 291 -7.87 2.00 3.38
CA SER A 291 -9.24 2.23 2.93
C SER A 291 -9.36 2.49 1.44
N ARG A 292 -10.44 1.93 0.86
CA ARG A 292 -10.74 1.97 -0.57
C ARG A 292 -12.26 1.79 -0.79
N PRO A 293 -12.84 2.44 -1.81
CA PRO A 293 -14.28 2.38 -2.06
C PRO A 293 -14.76 1.01 -2.59
N PHE A 294 -13.91 0.36 -3.39
CA PHE A 294 -14.10 -0.97 -3.97
C PHE A 294 -12.73 -1.66 -4.08
N ASP A 295 -12.68 -2.98 -4.26
CA ASP A 295 -11.39 -3.68 -4.43
C ASP A 295 -10.86 -3.66 -5.88
N GLY A 296 -9.84 -4.48 -6.16
CA GLY A 296 -9.20 -4.54 -7.48
C GLY A 296 -10.08 -5.11 -8.60
N GLU A 297 -11.30 -5.56 -8.30
CA GLU A 297 -12.25 -6.11 -9.27
C GLU A 297 -13.61 -5.41 -9.22
N GLY A 298 -13.70 -4.26 -8.52
CA GLY A 298 -14.95 -3.50 -8.39
C GLY A 298 -15.93 -4.06 -7.34
N VAL A 299 -15.50 -5.02 -6.52
CA VAL A 299 -16.37 -5.65 -5.50
C VAL A 299 -16.56 -4.72 -4.29
N ALA A 300 -17.80 -4.68 -3.81
CA ALA A 300 -18.21 -3.90 -2.64
C ALA A 300 -17.39 -4.29 -1.40
N GLN A 301 -16.77 -3.30 -0.77
CA GLN A 301 -16.06 -3.49 0.49
C GLN A 301 -17.04 -3.55 1.66
N ARG A 302 -16.76 -4.40 2.64
CA ARG A 302 -17.56 -4.51 3.87
C ARG A 302 -16.65 -4.80 5.06
N ARG A 303 -17.03 -4.25 6.22
CA ARG A 303 -16.41 -4.60 7.49
C ARG A 303 -16.61 -6.10 7.76
N ARG A 304 -15.52 -6.80 8.07
CA ARG A 304 -15.52 -8.23 8.41
C ARG A 304 -14.84 -8.43 9.74
N THR A 305 -15.46 -9.20 10.63
CA THR A 305 -14.69 -9.80 11.72
C THR A 305 -13.97 -11.00 11.14
N VAL A 306 -12.67 -11.10 11.38
CA VAL A 306 -11.81 -12.21 10.93
C VAL A 306 -11.56 -13.19 12.08
N ILE A 307 -11.38 -12.66 13.28
CA ILE A 307 -11.34 -13.43 14.52
C ILE A 307 -12.33 -12.80 15.48
N GLU A 308 -13.32 -13.54 15.96
CA GLU A 308 -14.28 -13.11 16.98
C GLU A 308 -13.96 -13.84 18.28
N ARG A 309 -13.50 -13.11 19.31
CA ARG A 309 -13.23 -13.67 20.65
C ARG A 309 -12.39 -14.95 20.59
N GLY A 310 -11.31 -14.91 19.83
CA GLY A 310 -10.39 -16.03 19.64
C GLY A 310 -10.78 -17.04 18.56
N VAL A 311 -11.99 -16.98 18.00
CA VAL A 311 -12.51 -17.92 17.00
C VAL A 311 -12.32 -17.38 15.58
N LEU A 312 -11.78 -18.18 14.66
CA LEU A 312 -11.67 -17.83 13.23
C LEU A 312 -13.05 -17.90 12.55
N THR A 313 -13.49 -16.82 11.91
CA THR A 313 -14.84 -16.67 11.33
C THR A 313 -14.87 -16.60 9.81
#